data_AF-A0A4Y2RYF4-F1
#
_entry.id   AF-A0A4Y2RYF4-F1
#
_cell.length_a   1.000
_cell.length_b   1.000
_cell.length_c   1.000
_cell.angle_alpha   90.00
_cell.angle_beta   90.00
_cell.angle_gamma   90.00
#
_symmetry.space_group_name_H-M   'P 1'
#
loop_
_entity.id
_entity.type
_entity.pdbx_description
1 polymer ?
#
loop_
_entity_poly.entity_id
_entity_poly.type
_entity_poly.pdbx_seq_one_letter_code
_entity_poly.pdbx_strand_id
1 'polypeptide(L)'
;MKCLGGLAYGRGVKESVLSKWTLGIVFLHNICDEIEKFCNVAFSSSEQHVEMRSPWVNRDNDDVKKLMDWLCKHPPFPEVKDIMLISNGVIRDEKINCHMSQEIGCIGIYKIIDSDFYGVKFKQNDRIKSLGVMNKGIRIEGDIVPINPLLIFQRMCIAKESEKELEKLFTYELAPFPLSLFNDDGMRKCVKSSMYKAFEQHSGDIHFGDTMYVIDGGHLLHRVLWHRGESFSSICNNYRSKYTPNSIIVFDGYPEDVADRSTKYAERSRRSRKMLQ
;
A
#
# COMPACT_ATOMS: atom_id res chain seq x y z
N MET A 1 -5.29 38.87 -29.60
CA MET A 1 -5.22 37.80 -28.59
C MET A 1 -3.74 37.65 -28.22
N LYS A 2 -3.36 37.81 -26.94
CA LYS A 2 -1.97 37.63 -26.52
C LYS A 2 -1.64 36.12 -26.54
N CYS A 3 -0.58 35.76 -27.25
CA CYS A 3 0.12 34.48 -27.21
C CYS A 3 1.17 34.42 -26.09
N LEU A 4 1.48 33.19 -25.69
CA LEU A 4 2.35 32.87 -24.57
C LEU A 4 3.85 33.07 -24.90
N GLY A 5 4.58 33.56 -23.89
CA GLY A 5 5.86 34.26 -24.00
C GLY A 5 5.73 35.79 -24.06
N GLY A 6 4.49 36.30 -24.13
CA GLY A 6 4.16 37.71 -24.38
C GLY A 6 3.92 38.03 -25.86
N LEU A 7 4.02 37.04 -26.76
CA LEU A 7 3.72 37.22 -28.18
C LEU A 7 2.22 37.49 -28.40
N ALA A 8 1.75 37.89 -29.57
CA ALA A 8 0.31 38.09 -29.84
C ALA A 8 0.01 37.77 -31.30
N TYR A 9 -1.01 36.96 -31.58
CA TYR A 9 -1.36 36.60 -32.97
C TYR A 9 -2.64 37.28 -33.48
N GLY A 10 -2.55 37.79 -34.72
CA GLY A 10 -3.55 38.41 -35.62
C GLY A 10 -3.12 38.29 -37.11
N ARG A 11 -3.98 38.67 -38.09
CA ARG A 11 -3.69 38.54 -39.56
C ARG A 11 -2.40 39.27 -39.95
N GLY A 12 -1.38 38.56 -40.45
CA GLY A 12 -0.15 39.13 -41.05
C GLY A 12 1.20 38.60 -40.54
N VAL A 13 1.24 37.76 -39.50
CA VAL A 13 2.50 37.17 -39.02
C VAL A 13 2.97 36.06 -39.96
N LYS A 14 4.22 36.14 -40.42
CA LYS A 14 4.84 35.19 -41.36
C LYS A 14 5.47 33.99 -40.62
N GLU A 15 5.24 32.79 -41.16
CA GLU A 15 5.66 31.48 -40.60
C GLU A 15 7.15 31.38 -40.21
N SER A 16 8.08 31.87 -41.03
CA SER A 16 9.53 31.62 -40.84
C SER A 16 10.11 32.27 -39.57
N VAL A 17 9.53 33.40 -39.15
CA VAL A 17 9.92 34.13 -37.94
C VAL A 17 9.35 33.46 -36.70
N LEU A 18 8.09 32.99 -36.76
CA LEU A 18 7.49 32.15 -35.73
C LEU A 18 8.31 30.87 -35.53
N SER A 19 8.77 30.24 -36.61
CA SER A 19 9.54 29.01 -36.55
C SER A 19 10.87 29.17 -35.80
N LYS A 20 11.70 30.17 -36.11
CA LYS A 20 13.01 30.35 -35.44
C LYS A 20 12.88 30.72 -33.95
N TRP A 21 11.88 31.51 -33.60
CA TRP A 21 11.64 31.92 -32.20
C TRP A 21 11.02 30.78 -31.37
N THR A 22 10.12 29.99 -31.96
CA THR A 22 9.57 28.74 -31.40
C THR A 22 10.59 27.59 -31.39
N LEU A 23 11.70 27.67 -32.13
CA LEU A 23 12.80 26.66 -32.15
C LEU A 23 13.94 26.99 -31.18
N GLY A 24 14.29 28.27 -30.97
CA GLY A 24 15.40 28.69 -30.12
C GLY A 24 15.07 28.78 -28.62
N ILE A 25 13.83 29.14 -28.26
CA ILE A 25 13.38 29.23 -26.85
C ILE A 25 13.29 27.86 -26.16
N VAL A 26 13.24 26.83 -26.99
CA VAL A 26 13.26 25.40 -26.66
C VAL A 26 14.63 24.95 -26.16
N PHE A 27 15.73 25.60 -26.54
CA PHE A 27 17.09 25.26 -26.06
C PHE A 27 17.55 26.14 -24.89
N LEU A 28 17.10 27.41 -24.82
CA LEU A 28 17.37 28.32 -23.70
C LEU A 28 16.59 27.92 -22.43
N HIS A 29 15.33 27.45 -22.58
CA HIS A 29 14.57 26.78 -21.52
C HIS A 29 15.34 25.59 -20.94
N ASN A 30 16.01 24.79 -21.77
CA ASN A 30 16.71 23.57 -21.37
C ASN A 30 17.96 23.75 -20.50
N ILE A 31 18.55 24.93 -20.35
CA ILE A 31 19.78 25.12 -19.54
C ILE A 31 19.50 25.94 -18.27
N CYS A 32 18.56 26.88 -18.34
CA CYS A 32 18.05 27.57 -17.15
C CYS A 32 17.26 26.62 -16.25
N ASP A 33 16.50 25.70 -16.86
CA ASP A 33 15.92 24.53 -16.21
C ASP A 33 17.02 23.69 -15.52
N GLU A 34 18.22 23.50 -16.10
CA GLU A 34 19.34 22.72 -15.51
C GLU A 34 20.08 23.36 -14.31
N ILE A 35 20.03 24.69 -14.12
CA ILE A 35 20.68 25.41 -12.99
C ILE A 35 19.74 25.56 -11.78
N GLU A 36 18.47 25.89 -12.04
CA GLU A 36 17.38 25.77 -11.06
C GLU A 36 17.23 24.31 -10.60
N LYS A 37 17.63 23.38 -11.47
CA LYS A 37 17.82 21.96 -11.16
C LYS A 37 19.07 21.60 -10.34
N PHE A 38 20.07 22.45 -10.09
CA PHE A 38 21.20 22.05 -9.24
C PHE A 38 21.24 22.74 -7.88
N CYS A 39 20.99 24.06 -7.85
CA CYS A 39 21.13 24.91 -6.67
C CYS A 39 19.99 24.79 -5.64
N ASN A 40 18.98 23.97 -5.93
CA ASN A 40 17.76 23.86 -5.14
C ASN A 40 16.97 25.18 -5.00
N VAL A 41 17.02 26.09 -5.97
CA VAL A 41 16.10 27.24 -6.02
C VAL A 41 16.03 27.87 -7.42
N ALA A 42 14.87 28.49 -7.69
CA ALA A 42 14.46 29.04 -8.98
C ALA A 42 13.76 30.40 -8.85
N PHE A 43 13.96 31.27 -9.83
CA PHE A 43 13.58 32.68 -9.80
C PHE A 43 12.31 33.00 -10.58
N SER A 44 11.83 34.22 -10.34
CA SER A 44 10.47 34.64 -10.62
C SER A 44 10.34 35.44 -11.93
N SER A 45 9.82 34.82 -12.99
CA SER A 45 8.74 35.52 -13.69
C SER A 45 7.60 35.63 -12.67
N SER A 46 7.34 36.85 -12.20
CA SER A 46 6.72 37.09 -10.87
C SER A 46 5.26 36.62 -10.71
N GLU A 47 4.66 36.16 -11.80
CA GLU A 47 3.31 35.56 -11.83
C GLU A 47 3.30 34.04 -11.64
N GLN A 48 4.37 33.31 -12.01
CA GLN A 48 4.32 31.84 -12.03
C GLN A 48 4.89 31.15 -10.76
N HIS A 49 5.72 31.84 -9.97
CA HIS A 49 6.38 31.26 -8.78
C HIS A 49 6.11 32.07 -7.49
N VAL A 50 4.84 32.14 -7.08
CA VAL A 50 4.40 32.91 -5.90
C VAL A 50 4.85 32.30 -4.56
N GLU A 51 5.03 30.99 -4.50
CA GLU A 51 5.38 30.26 -3.27
C GLU A 51 6.88 30.32 -2.95
N MET A 52 7.73 30.50 -3.96
CA MET A 52 9.16 30.78 -3.78
C MET A 52 9.43 32.22 -3.33
N ARG A 53 8.38 33.02 -3.09
CA ARG A 53 8.54 34.37 -2.54
C ARG A 53 8.99 34.28 -1.09
N SER A 54 9.90 35.17 -0.72
CA SER A 54 10.54 35.21 0.60
C SER A 54 9.59 35.11 1.80
N PRO A 55 8.38 35.74 1.81
CA PRO A 55 7.46 35.60 2.94
C PRO A 55 6.96 34.18 3.18
N TRP A 56 6.78 33.37 2.12
CA TRP A 56 6.30 32.00 2.21
C TRP A 56 7.43 31.05 2.60
N VAL A 57 8.60 31.18 1.94
CA VAL A 57 9.81 30.44 2.30
C VAL A 57 10.22 30.66 3.75
N ASN A 58 10.14 31.90 4.25
CA ASN A 58 10.47 32.19 5.65
C ASN A 58 9.46 31.60 6.62
N ARG A 59 8.16 31.64 6.29
CA ARG A 59 7.12 31.03 7.12
C ARG A 59 7.30 29.51 7.19
N ASP A 60 7.57 28.87 6.07
CA ASP A 60 7.79 27.41 6.00
C ASP A 60 9.03 27.02 6.82
N ASN A 61 10.12 27.78 6.70
CA ASN A 61 11.32 27.57 7.53
C ASN A 61 11.03 27.74 9.03
N ASP A 62 10.23 28.75 9.41
CA ASP A 62 9.82 28.97 10.80
C ASP A 62 8.92 27.84 11.31
N ASP A 63 8.02 27.32 10.49
CA ASP A 63 7.12 26.22 10.86
C ASP A 63 7.86 24.88 10.94
N VAL A 64 8.81 24.62 10.03
CA VAL A 64 9.74 23.48 10.13
C VAL A 64 10.53 23.56 11.44
N LYS A 65 11.03 24.74 11.80
CA LYS A 65 11.75 24.93 13.06
C LYS A 65 10.86 24.65 14.28
N LYS A 66 9.63 25.16 14.31
CA LYS A 66 8.67 24.86 15.39
C LYS A 66 8.38 23.36 15.50
N LEU A 67 8.20 22.68 14.36
CA LEU A 67 7.96 21.24 14.33
C LEU A 67 9.16 20.46 14.88
N MET A 68 10.38 20.83 14.48
CA MET A 68 11.60 20.21 14.99
C MET A 68 11.76 20.45 16.49
N ASP A 69 11.55 21.68 16.96
CA ASP A 69 11.59 22.02 18.39
C ASP A 69 10.55 21.22 19.20
N TRP A 70 9.36 20.99 18.63
CA TRP A 70 8.32 20.17 19.24
C TRP A 70 8.72 18.70 19.29
N LEU A 71 9.20 18.12 18.19
CA LEU A 71 9.64 16.72 18.12
C LEU A 71 10.82 16.43 19.03
N CYS A 72 11.76 17.37 19.19
CA CYS A 72 12.87 17.24 20.13
C CYS A 72 12.41 17.19 21.60
N LYS A 73 11.33 17.91 21.94
CA LYS A 73 10.73 17.91 23.29
C LYS A 73 9.78 16.73 23.50
N HIS A 74 9.21 16.22 22.42
CA HIS A 74 8.22 15.14 22.42
C HIS A 74 8.65 14.05 21.44
N PRO A 75 9.72 13.30 21.74
CA PRO A 75 10.20 12.23 20.87
C PRO A 75 9.06 11.23 20.65
N PRO A 76 8.58 11.06 19.40
CA PRO A 76 7.40 10.24 19.12
C PRO A 76 7.70 8.74 19.22
N PHE A 77 8.99 8.37 19.24
CA PHE A 77 9.44 6.99 19.25
C PHE A 77 10.26 6.73 20.52
N PRO A 78 10.05 5.58 21.18
CA PRO A 78 10.89 5.16 22.30
C PRO A 78 12.31 4.84 21.81
N GLU A 79 13.31 5.09 22.65
CA GLU A 79 14.66 4.61 22.41
C GLU A 79 14.68 3.08 22.51
N VAL A 80 14.82 2.42 21.36
CA VAL A 80 14.89 0.97 21.24
C VAL A 80 16.30 0.56 20.83
N LYS A 81 16.82 -0.52 21.44
CA LYS A 81 18.13 -1.08 21.09
C LYS A 81 18.16 -1.64 19.66
N ASP A 82 17.03 -2.18 19.21
CA ASP A 82 16.88 -2.83 17.92
C ASP A 82 16.00 -2.00 16.98
N ILE A 83 16.37 -1.96 15.70
CA ILE A 83 15.58 -1.26 14.67
C ILE A 83 14.32 -2.07 14.40
N MET A 84 13.16 -1.46 14.63
CA MET A 84 11.86 -2.09 14.46
C MET A 84 11.01 -1.32 13.45
N LEU A 85 10.28 -2.05 12.61
CA LEU A 85 9.27 -1.44 11.74
C LEU A 85 8.04 -1.05 12.56
N ILE A 86 7.69 0.23 12.56
CA ILE A 86 6.61 0.78 13.40
C ILE A 86 5.24 0.21 13.02
N SER A 87 5.02 -0.13 11.75
CA SER A 87 3.70 -0.58 11.27
C SER A 87 3.33 -1.99 11.70
N ASN A 88 4.29 -2.92 11.78
CA ASN A 88 4.02 -4.33 12.07
C ASN A 88 4.84 -4.91 13.22
N GLY A 89 5.74 -4.12 13.84
CA GLY A 89 6.57 -4.56 14.97
C GLY A 89 7.69 -5.53 14.59
N VAL A 90 8.01 -5.71 13.30
CA VAL A 90 9.08 -6.62 12.87
C VAL A 90 10.44 -6.01 13.20
N ILE A 91 11.26 -6.77 13.92
CA ILE A 91 12.62 -6.40 14.30
C ILE A 91 13.59 -6.78 13.16
N ARG A 92 14.56 -5.90 12.93
CA ARG A 92 15.62 -6.02 11.94
C ARG A 92 16.46 -7.29 12.11
N ASP A 93 16.74 -7.97 10.99
CA ASP A 93 17.83 -8.95 10.83
C ASP A 93 19.19 -8.25 10.58
N GLU A 94 20.30 -8.91 10.93
CA GLU A 94 21.68 -8.40 10.80
C GLU A 94 21.99 -7.93 9.37
N LYS A 95 21.32 -8.51 8.36
CA LYS A 95 21.52 -8.24 6.93
C LYS A 95 20.91 -6.93 6.42
N ILE A 96 19.94 -6.34 7.13
CA ILE A 96 19.32 -5.07 6.71
C ILE A 96 20.28 -3.93 7.01
N ASN A 97 20.37 -2.91 6.15
CA ASN A 97 21.23 -1.75 6.40
C ASN A 97 20.51 -0.41 6.11
N CYS A 98 19.18 -0.39 6.00
CA CYS A 98 18.41 0.80 5.63
C CYS A 98 18.60 2.03 6.53
N HIS A 99 18.84 1.85 7.83
CA HIS A 99 19.23 2.92 8.75
C HIS A 99 20.53 3.66 8.37
N MET A 100 21.44 3.02 7.63
CA MET A 100 22.69 3.62 7.14
C MET A 100 22.54 4.17 5.71
N SER A 101 21.31 4.38 5.23
CA SER A 101 21.05 4.79 3.84
C SER A 101 21.77 6.07 3.44
N GLN A 102 21.83 7.04 4.36
CA GLN A 102 22.54 8.30 4.14
C GLN A 102 24.04 8.08 4.01
N GLU A 103 24.66 7.36 4.95
CA GLU A 103 26.10 7.11 4.94
C GLU A 103 26.53 6.31 3.70
N ILE A 104 25.81 5.24 3.37
CA ILE A 104 26.05 4.43 2.16
C ILE A 104 25.86 5.27 0.90
N GLY A 105 24.81 6.11 0.87
CA GLY A 105 24.55 7.04 -0.22
C GLY A 105 25.69 8.04 -0.43
N CYS A 106 26.18 8.65 0.65
CA CYS A 106 27.32 9.56 0.60
C CYS A 106 28.59 8.86 0.09
N ILE A 107 28.90 7.66 0.59
CA ILE A 107 30.02 6.85 0.10
C ILE A 107 29.85 6.52 -1.40
N GLY A 108 28.64 6.21 -1.83
CA GLY A 108 28.31 5.97 -3.23
C GLY A 108 28.56 7.19 -4.10
N ILE A 109 28.14 8.37 -3.64
CA ILE A 109 28.37 9.65 -4.33
C ILE A 109 29.87 9.95 -4.42
N TYR A 110 30.64 9.76 -3.34
CA TYR A 110 32.10 9.97 -3.37
C TYR A 110 32.84 9.04 -4.33
N LYS A 111 32.31 7.85 -4.62
CA LYS A 111 32.86 6.95 -5.66
C LYS A 111 32.53 7.43 -7.08
N ILE A 112 31.44 8.16 -7.25
CA ILE A 112 30.97 8.68 -8.55
C ILE A 112 31.69 9.98 -8.89
N ILE A 113 31.89 10.85 -7.89
CA ILE A 113 32.69 12.06 -8.03
C ILE A 113 34.12 11.62 -8.41
N ASP A 114 34.64 12.19 -9.50
CA ASP A 114 35.96 11.90 -10.10
C ASP A 114 36.10 10.57 -10.87
N SER A 115 35.01 9.81 -11.05
CA SER A 115 34.99 8.64 -11.94
C SER A 115 34.44 8.99 -13.32
N ASP A 116 34.98 8.35 -14.36
CA ASP A 116 34.40 8.41 -15.70
C ASP A 116 33.13 7.56 -15.78
N PHE A 117 32.20 7.91 -16.68
CA PHE A 117 30.94 7.19 -16.81
C PHE A 117 31.13 5.69 -17.11
N TYR A 118 32.24 5.33 -17.77
CA TYR A 118 32.58 3.94 -18.09
C TYR A 118 33.20 3.17 -16.91
N GLY A 119 33.81 3.85 -15.94
CA GLY A 119 34.43 3.25 -14.75
C GLY A 119 33.49 3.12 -13.55
N VAL A 120 32.38 3.88 -13.50
CA VAL A 120 31.37 3.77 -12.46
C VAL A 120 30.68 2.40 -12.55
N LYS A 121 30.95 1.53 -11.57
CA LYS A 121 30.29 0.22 -11.44
C LYS A 121 29.55 0.14 -10.12
N PHE A 122 28.25 -0.12 -10.20
CA PHE A 122 27.40 -0.38 -9.05
C PHE A 122 27.47 -1.86 -8.67
N LYS A 123 27.94 -2.18 -7.47
CA LYS A 123 27.90 -3.53 -6.92
C LYS A 123 26.56 -3.78 -6.23
N GLN A 124 25.99 -4.98 -6.40
CA GLN A 124 24.74 -5.34 -5.69
C GLN A 124 24.91 -5.34 -4.16
N ASN A 125 26.11 -5.68 -3.67
CA ASN A 125 26.43 -5.62 -2.23
C ASN A 125 26.43 -4.20 -1.66
N ASP A 126 26.67 -3.18 -2.49
CA ASP A 126 26.65 -1.77 -2.06
C ASP A 126 25.21 -1.23 -1.97
N ARG A 127 24.19 -2.04 -2.33
CA ARG A 127 22.79 -1.65 -2.30
C ARG A 127 22.23 -1.65 -0.89
N ILE A 128 21.39 -0.65 -0.61
CA ILE A 128 20.62 -0.59 0.63
C ILE A 128 19.55 -1.69 0.64
N LYS A 129 19.60 -2.54 1.67
CA LYS A 129 18.67 -3.60 1.98
C LYS A 129 17.61 -3.05 2.94
N SER A 130 16.37 -2.98 2.47
CA SER A 130 15.23 -2.51 3.26
C SER A 130 14.63 -3.62 4.12
N LEU A 131 13.84 -3.24 5.13
CA LEU A 131 13.05 -4.19 5.92
C LEU A 131 12.05 -5.01 5.07
N GLY A 132 11.63 -4.50 3.90
CA GLY A 132 10.77 -5.23 2.97
C GLY A 132 11.40 -6.50 2.38
N VAL A 133 12.73 -6.62 2.42
CA VAL A 133 13.46 -7.82 1.98
C VAL A 133 13.14 -9.03 2.88
N MET A 134 12.81 -8.81 4.16
CA MET A 134 12.48 -9.89 5.10
C MET A 134 11.19 -10.63 4.72
N ASN A 135 10.20 -9.92 4.13
CA ASN A 135 8.86 -10.48 3.90
C ASN A 135 8.61 -10.92 2.45
N LYS A 136 9.33 -10.35 1.46
CA LYS A 136 9.09 -10.55 0.01
C LYS A 136 10.31 -11.01 -0.77
N GLY A 137 11.32 -11.50 -0.06
CA GLY A 137 12.62 -11.85 -0.62
C GLY A 137 12.63 -13.21 -1.29
N ILE A 138 12.86 -13.27 -2.60
CA ILE A 138 13.23 -14.53 -3.28
C ILE A 138 14.76 -14.60 -3.35
N ARG A 139 15.32 -15.80 -3.09
CA ARG A 139 16.76 -16.05 -3.27
C ARG A 139 17.08 -16.23 -4.74
N ILE A 140 17.86 -15.32 -5.30
CA ILE A 140 18.41 -15.40 -6.66
C ILE A 140 19.93 -15.36 -6.52
N GLU A 141 20.61 -16.41 -6.96
CA GLU A 141 22.09 -16.51 -6.94
C GLU A 141 22.75 -16.24 -5.56
N GLY A 142 22.04 -16.51 -4.46
CA GLY A 142 22.53 -16.31 -3.09
C GLY A 142 22.12 -14.99 -2.45
N ASP A 143 21.60 -14.04 -3.23
CA ASP A 143 21.07 -12.77 -2.75
C ASP A 143 19.54 -12.79 -2.60
N ILE A 144 19.04 -12.12 -1.56
CA ILE A 144 17.59 -12.00 -1.30
C ILE A 144 17.11 -10.70 -1.94
N VAL A 145 16.29 -10.82 -2.99
CA VAL A 145 15.76 -9.66 -3.73
C VAL A 145 14.28 -9.47 -3.40
N PRO A 146 13.85 -8.27 -2.96
CA PRO A 146 12.45 -8.00 -2.70
C PRO A 146 11.70 -7.91 -4.03
N ILE A 147 10.70 -8.77 -4.20
CA ILE A 147 9.85 -8.76 -5.38
C ILE A 147 8.56 -7.99 -5.07
N ASN A 148 8.22 -7.05 -5.97
CA ASN A 148 6.91 -6.42 -6.00
C ASN A 148 6.06 -7.09 -7.09
N PRO A 149 5.05 -7.92 -6.72
CA PRO A 149 4.21 -8.63 -7.68
C PRO A 149 3.50 -7.69 -8.66
N LEU A 150 3.11 -6.48 -8.23
CA LEU A 150 2.47 -5.50 -9.09
C LEU A 150 3.42 -4.97 -10.16
N LEU A 151 4.67 -4.70 -9.78
CA LEU A 151 5.69 -4.22 -10.72
C LEU A 151 6.04 -5.32 -11.75
N ILE A 152 6.10 -6.58 -11.31
CA ILE A 152 6.27 -7.72 -12.20
C ILE A 152 5.11 -7.81 -13.19
N PHE A 153 3.87 -7.75 -12.70
CA PHE A 153 2.68 -7.76 -13.54
C PHE A 153 2.69 -6.63 -14.56
N GLN A 154 2.99 -5.40 -14.15
CA GLN A 154 3.08 -4.25 -15.04
C GLN A 154 4.14 -4.45 -16.13
N ARG A 155 5.34 -4.92 -15.76
CA ARG A 155 6.41 -5.23 -16.72
C ARG A 155 6.00 -6.32 -17.70
N MET A 156 5.33 -7.37 -17.22
CA MET A 156 4.79 -8.44 -18.07
C MET A 156 3.74 -7.90 -19.05
N CYS A 157 2.82 -7.05 -18.59
CA CYS A 157 1.81 -6.43 -19.46
C CYS A 157 2.43 -5.56 -20.56
N ILE A 158 3.57 -4.92 -20.30
CA ILE A 158 4.30 -4.10 -21.27
C ILE A 158 5.13 -4.96 -22.21
N ALA A 159 5.79 -6.00 -21.69
CA ALA A 159 6.71 -6.84 -22.44
C ALA A 159 6.02 -7.92 -23.30
N LYS A 160 4.75 -8.23 -23.03
CA LYS A 160 4.02 -9.28 -23.76
C LYS A 160 3.96 -8.95 -25.26
N GLU A 161 4.26 -9.93 -26.10
CA GLU A 161 4.11 -9.83 -27.55
C GLU A 161 2.70 -10.25 -27.98
N SER A 162 2.04 -11.12 -27.21
CA SER A 162 0.67 -11.58 -27.48
C SER A 162 -0.11 -11.96 -26.22
N GLU A 163 -1.44 -12.11 -26.32
CA GLU A 163 -2.27 -12.55 -25.19
C GLU A 163 -2.03 -14.01 -24.80
N LYS A 164 -1.66 -14.88 -25.75
CA LYS A 164 -1.32 -16.29 -25.46
C LYS A 164 -0.05 -16.42 -24.61
N GLU A 165 0.90 -15.50 -24.80
CA GLU A 165 2.10 -15.45 -23.96
C GLU A 165 1.75 -15.02 -22.52
N LEU A 166 0.85 -14.05 -22.39
CA LEU A 166 0.36 -13.60 -21.10
C LEU A 166 -0.37 -14.72 -20.34
N GLU A 167 -1.17 -15.53 -21.02
CA GLU A 167 -1.81 -16.73 -20.44
C GLU A 167 -0.77 -17.71 -19.89
N LYS A 168 0.31 -17.96 -20.63
CA LYS A 168 1.42 -18.81 -20.18
C LYS A 168 2.12 -18.22 -18.95
N LEU A 169 2.27 -16.90 -18.85
CA LEU A 169 2.87 -16.25 -17.67
C LEU A 169 2.02 -16.43 -16.41
N PHE A 170 0.69 -16.45 -16.53
CA PHE A 170 -0.22 -16.68 -15.40
C PHE A 170 -0.29 -18.14 -14.93
N THR A 171 0.39 -19.07 -15.61
CA THR A 171 0.55 -20.44 -15.08
C THR A 171 1.49 -20.49 -13.88
N TYR A 172 2.32 -19.46 -13.69
CA TYR A 172 3.26 -19.34 -12.58
C TYR A 172 2.71 -18.37 -11.51
N GLU A 173 3.00 -18.66 -10.25
CA GLU A 173 2.67 -17.76 -9.15
C GLU A 173 3.61 -16.53 -9.19
N LEU A 174 3.05 -15.36 -9.46
CA LEU A 174 3.80 -14.09 -9.61
C LEU A 174 4.16 -13.44 -8.27
N ALA A 175 3.87 -14.11 -7.16
CA ALA A 175 4.07 -13.60 -5.81
C ALA A 175 4.80 -14.64 -4.95
N PRO A 176 5.60 -14.20 -3.97
CA PRO A 176 6.30 -15.10 -3.05
C PRO A 176 5.35 -15.82 -2.08
N PHE A 177 4.08 -15.41 -2.03
CA PHE A 177 3.02 -16.02 -1.21
C PHE A 177 1.65 -15.79 -1.86
N PRO A 178 0.64 -16.62 -1.52
CA PRO A 178 -0.71 -16.48 -2.06
C PRO A 178 -1.36 -15.16 -1.65
N LEU A 179 -1.36 -14.18 -2.55
CA LEU A 179 -1.91 -12.84 -2.30
C LEU A 179 -3.41 -12.85 -1.98
N SER A 180 -4.12 -13.92 -2.32
CA SER A 180 -5.53 -14.14 -1.96
C SER A 180 -5.73 -14.37 -0.46
N LEU A 181 -4.74 -14.98 0.21
CA LEU A 181 -4.78 -15.35 1.62
C LEU A 181 -3.94 -14.41 2.48
N PHE A 182 -2.88 -13.82 1.94
CA PHE A 182 -1.90 -13.05 2.70
C PHE A 182 -1.71 -11.63 2.13
N ASN A 183 -1.40 -10.69 3.01
CA ASN A 183 -0.94 -9.34 2.74
C ASN A 183 0.34 -9.04 3.56
N ASP A 184 0.84 -7.82 3.49
CA ASP A 184 2.10 -7.42 4.14
C ASP A 184 2.02 -7.47 5.68
N ASP A 185 0.81 -7.48 6.23
CA ASP A 185 0.52 -7.58 7.66
C ASP A 185 0.22 -9.02 8.10
N GLY A 186 0.32 -10.01 7.20
CA GLY A 186 0.07 -11.42 7.48
C GLY A 186 -1.17 -11.97 6.76
N MET A 187 -1.94 -12.83 7.43
CA MET A 187 -3.13 -13.42 6.83
C MET A 187 -4.22 -12.35 6.67
N ARG A 188 -4.76 -12.21 5.46
CA ARG A 188 -5.88 -11.29 5.20
C ARG A 188 -7.03 -11.64 6.11
N LYS A 189 -7.59 -10.60 6.75
CA LYS A 189 -8.87 -10.75 7.44
C LYS A 189 -9.92 -11.21 6.42
N CYS A 190 -10.81 -12.11 6.84
CA CYS A 190 -11.98 -12.51 6.05
C CYS A 190 -12.93 -11.32 5.89
N VAL A 191 -12.61 -10.42 4.97
CA VAL A 191 -13.50 -9.38 4.49
C VAL A 191 -14.29 -9.99 3.35
N LYS A 192 -15.63 -9.97 3.44
CA LYS A 192 -16.50 -10.38 2.33
C LYS A 192 -16.04 -9.63 1.08
N SER A 193 -15.71 -10.36 0.02
CA SER A 193 -15.12 -9.77 -1.17
C SER A 193 -16.06 -8.71 -1.76
N SER A 194 -15.50 -7.59 -2.23
CA SER A 194 -16.28 -6.59 -2.98
C SER A 194 -16.91 -7.23 -4.22
N MET A 195 -16.24 -8.25 -4.78
CA MET A 195 -16.71 -9.08 -5.88
C MET A 195 -18.02 -9.81 -5.55
N TYR A 196 -18.29 -10.14 -4.27
CA TYR A 196 -19.57 -10.72 -3.86
C TYR A 196 -20.77 -9.86 -4.29
N LYS A 197 -20.61 -8.52 -4.28
CA LYS A 197 -21.66 -7.58 -4.70
C LYS A 197 -21.93 -7.60 -6.21
N ALA A 198 -20.99 -8.12 -7.00
CA ALA A 198 -21.11 -8.21 -8.45
C ALA A 198 -21.80 -9.52 -8.90
N PHE A 199 -21.99 -10.49 -8.00
CA PHE A 199 -22.77 -11.68 -8.32
C PHE A 199 -24.26 -11.37 -8.22
N GLU A 200 -24.99 -11.74 -9.27
CA GLU A 200 -26.45 -11.72 -9.23
C GLU A 200 -26.96 -12.89 -8.39
N GLN A 201 -27.95 -12.61 -7.53
CA GLN A 201 -28.56 -13.64 -6.72
C GLN A 201 -29.33 -14.59 -7.62
N HIS A 202 -28.92 -15.87 -7.65
CA HIS A 202 -29.67 -16.89 -8.38
C HIS A 202 -31.00 -17.15 -7.67
N SER A 203 -32.10 -16.96 -8.39
CA SER A 203 -33.48 -17.10 -7.88
C SER A 203 -34.11 -18.47 -8.17
N GLY A 204 -33.39 -19.38 -8.81
CA GLY A 204 -33.84 -20.75 -9.06
C GLY A 204 -33.74 -21.61 -7.80
N ASP A 205 -34.72 -22.51 -7.61
CA ASP A 205 -34.59 -23.61 -6.66
C ASP A 205 -33.44 -24.50 -7.14
N ILE A 206 -32.32 -24.43 -6.44
CA ILE A 206 -31.17 -25.27 -6.77
C ILE A 206 -31.44 -26.64 -6.16
N HIS A 207 -31.85 -27.60 -7.00
CA HIS A 207 -32.00 -28.99 -6.59
C HIS A 207 -30.62 -29.64 -6.41
N PHE A 208 -30.00 -29.38 -5.28
CA PHE A 208 -28.95 -30.25 -4.76
C PHE A 208 -29.63 -31.53 -4.28
N GLY A 209 -29.11 -32.72 -4.63
CA GLY A 209 -29.68 -34.02 -4.27
C GLY A 209 -29.65 -34.30 -2.75
N ASP A 210 -29.11 -35.45 -2.34
CA ASP A 210 -28.95 -35.77 -0.91
C ASP A 210 -27.82 -34.92 -0.29
N THR A 211 -28.18 -33.70 0.11
CA THR A 211 -27.22 -32.63 0.42
C THR A 211 -27.30 -32.25 1.88
N MET A 212 -26.14 -32.16 2.53
CA MET A 212 -26.03 -31.71 3.91
C MET A 212 -25.92 -30.18 3.95
N TYR A 213 -26.86 -29.54 4.63
CA TYR A 213 -26.90 -28.09 4.75
C TYR A 213 -26.11 -27.64 5.98
N VAL A 214 -24.97 -26.97 5.79
CA VAL A 214 -24.24 -26.34 6.90
C VAL A 214 -24.70 -24.89 7.02
N ILE A 215 -25.35 -24.57 8.13
CA ILE A 215 -25.96 -23.26 8.37
C ILE A 215 -25.15 -22.51 9.42
N ASP A 216 -24.75 -21.28 9.12
CA ASP A 216 -24.15 -20.36 10.08
C ASP A 216 -25.18 -19.95 11.15
N GLY A 217 -24.98 -20.43 12.38
CA GLY A 217 -25.82 -20.14 13.53
C GLY A 217 -25.84 -18.65 13.92
N GLY A 218 -24.77 -17.91 13.63
CA GLY A 218 -24.71 -16.46 13.86
C GLY A 218 -25.74 -15.70 13.02
N HIS A 219 -25.98 -16.15 11.79
CA HIS A 219 -27.04 -15.59 10.93
C HIS A 219 -28.44 -15.90 11.47
N LEU A 220 -28.63 -17.08 12.09
CA LEU A 220 -29.93 -17.52 12.60
C LEU A 220 -30.37 -16.76 13.84
N LEU A 221 -29.43 -16.26 14.66
CA LEU A 221 -29.74 -15.46 15.86
C LEU A 221 -30.68 -14.28 15.57
N HIS A 222 -30.60 -13.71 14.37
CA HIS A 222 -31.44 -12.57 13.98
C HIS A 222 -32.78 -12.97 13.32
N ARG A 223 -32.95 -14.24 12.93
CA ARG A 223 -34.13 -14.71 12.19
C ARG A 223 -35.13 -15.50 13.05
N VAL A 224 -34.68 -16.06 14.17
CA VAL A 224 -35.55 -16.80 15.09
C VAL A 224 -35.93 -15.89 16.24
N LEU A 225 -37.23 -15.62 16.37
CA LEU A 225 -37.80 -14.85 17.48
C LEU A 225 -37.68 -15.64 18.78
N TRP A 226 -37.18 -15.01 19.84
CA TRP A 226 -37.11 -15.58 21.18
C TRP A 226 -38.26 -15.04 22.01
N HIS A 227 -39.19 -15.91 22.41
CA HIS A 227 -40.28 -15.46 23.27
C HIS A 227 -39.81 -15.38 24.72
N ARG A 228 -40.27 -14.35 25.45
CA ARG A 228 -39.92 -14.18 26.87
C ARG A 228 -40.52 -15.33 27.68
N GLY A 229 -39.69 -15.99 28.49
CA GLY A 229 -40.10 -17.10 29.36
C GLY A 229 -39.91 -18.51 28.76
N GLU A 230 -39.39 -18.63 27.53
CA GLU A 230 -39.07 -19.93 26.95
C GLU A 230 -37.81 -20.55 27.56
N SER A 231 -37.81 -21.89 27.68
CA SER A 231 -36.62 -22.63 28.07
C SER A 231 -35.57 -22.63 26.94
N PHE A 232 -34.30 -22.72 27.30
CA PHE A 232 -33.21 -22.84 26.32
C PHE A 232 -33.42 -24.02 25.35
N SER A 233 -33.93 -25.15 25.86
CA SER A 233 -34.25 -26.31 25.02
C SER A 233 -35.35 -25.99 24.00
N SER A 234 -36.37 -25.23 24.38
CA SER A 234 -37.45 -24.81 23.47
C SER A 234 -36.91 -23.91 22.36
N ILE A 235 -36.00 -22.99 22.71
CA ILE A 235 -35.32 -22.11 21.75
C ILE A 235 -34.47 -22.93 20.76
N CYS A 236 -33.65 -23.87 21.25
CA CYS A 236 -32.84 -24.75 20.40
C CYS A 236 -33.69 -25.60 19.45
N ASN A 237 -34.82 -26.12 19.92
CA ASN A 237 -35.74 -26.90 19.09
C ASN A 237 -36.39 -26.05 17.99
N ASN A 238 -36.69 -24.78 18.28
CA ASN A 238 -37.24 -23.82 17.31
C ASN A 238 -36.24 -23.50 16.18
N TYR A 239 -34.94 -23.49 16.48
CA TYR A 239 -33.90 -23.42 15.45
C TYR A 239 -33.88 -24.66 14.56
N ARG A 240 -33.99 -25.85 15.14
CA ARG A 240 -33.92 -27.12 14.41
C ARG A 240 -35.18 -27.42 13.58
N SER A 241 -36.36 -27.02 14.05
CA SER A 241 -37.64 -27.31 13.39
C SER A 241 -37.88 -26.51 12.10
N LYS A 242 -37.17 -25.40 11.90
CA LYS A 242 -37.34 -24.53 10.72
C LYS A 242 -36.52 -24.98 9.50
N TYR A 243 -35.66 -25.98 9.64
CA TYR A 243 -34.76 -26.43 8.58
C TYR A 243 -34.89 -27.93 8.32
N THR A 244 -34.43 -28.36 7.14
CA THR A 244 -34.49 -29.76 6.72
C THR A 244 -33.75 -30.68 7.71
N PRO A 245 -34.19 -31.95 7.86
CA PRO A 245 -33.54 -32.90 8.77
C PRO A 245 -32.05 -33.13 8.47
N ASN A 246 -31.62 -32.85 7.23
CA ASN A 246 -30.23 -32.94 6.77
C ASN A 246 -29.44 -31.64 6.97
N SER A 247 -29.75 -30.85 8.00
CA SER A 247 -29.05 -29.59 8.31
C SER A 247 -28.22 -29.66 9.60
N ILE A 248 -27.00 -29.13 9.53
CA ILE A 248 -26.10 -28.93 10.67
C ILE A 248 -25.98 -27.42 10.89
N ILE A 249 -26.42 -26.96 12.05
CA ILE A 249 -26.26 -25.56 12.46
C ILE A 249 -24.95 -25.44 13.23
N VAL A 250 -24.04 -24.60 12.75
CA VAL A 250 -22.73 -24.38 13.36
C VAL A 250 -22.72 -23.02 14.03
N PHE A 251 -22.49 -23.00 15.34
CA PHE A 251 -22.22 -21.79 16.08
C PHE A 251 -20.71 -21.65 16.30
N ASP A 252 -20.23 -20.41 16.25
CA ASP A 252 -18.85 -20.09 16.63
C ASP A 252 -18.58 -20.57 18.07
N GLY A 253 -17.66 -21.52 18.23
CA GLY A 253 -17.16 -21.94 19.52
C GLY A 253 -16.22 -20.90 20.12
N TYR A 254 -16.30 -20.70 21.43
CA TYR A 254 -15.29 -19.97 22.19
C TYR A 254 -14.45 -21.01 22.93
N PRO A 255 -13.13 -21.07 22.71
CA PRO A 255 -12.29 -21.93 23.53
C PRO A 255 -12.24 -21.35 24.96
N GLU A 256 -12.48 -22.19 25.96
CA GLU A 256 -12.46 -21.79 27.37
C GLU A 256 -11.05 -21.33 27.81
N ASP A 257 -10.01 -21.82 27.14
CA ASP A 257 -8.61 -21.68 27.56
C ASP A 257 -7.85 -20.49 26.93
N VAL A 258 -8.52 -19.58 26.23
CA VAL A 258 -7.85 -18.51 25.44
C VAL A 258 -8.27 -17.11 25.88
N ALA A 259 -8.34 -16.91 27.20
CA ALA A 259 -8.60 -15.61 27.81
C ALA A 259 -7.56 -14.54 27.36
N ASP A 260 -6.33 -14.96 27.02
CA ASP A 260 -5.22 -14.02 26.79
C ASP A 260 -4.80 -13.81 25.33
N ARG A 261 -5.32 -14.58 24.36
CA ARG A 261 -4.84 -14.48 22.95
C ARG A 261 -5.92 -14.32 21.88
N SER A 262 -7.19 -14.40 22.23
CA SER A 262 -8.27 -14.28 21.24
C SER A 262 -8.87 -12.88 21.23
N THR A 263 -8.79 -12.22 20.07
CA THR A 263 -9.49 -10.95 19.80
C THR A 263 -10.99 -11.04 20.05
N LYS A 264 -11.59 -12.24 19.94
CA LYS A 264 -13.02 -12.48 20.25
C LYS A 264 -13.35 -12.35 21.75
N TYR A 265 -12.41 -12.67 22.66
CA TYR A 265 -12.61 -12.51 24.11
C TYR A 265 -12.63 -11.03 24.52
N ALA A 266 -11.66 -10.25 24.03
CA ALA A 266 -11.61 -8.80 24.28
C ALA A 266 -12.88 -8.08 23.78
N GLU A 267 -13.38 -8.45 22.59
CA GLU A 267 -14.63 -7.93 22.02
C GLU A 267 -15.84 -8.26 22.92
N ARG A 268 -15.93 -9.49 23.45
CA ARG A 268 -16.97 -9.92 24.41
C ARG A 268 -16.91 -9.10 25.69
N SER A 269 -15.74 -8.97 26.31
CA SER A 269 -15.55 -8.22 27.56
C SER A 269 -15.87 -6.74 27.41
N ARG A 270 -15.70 -6.17 26.21
CA ARG A 270 -16.14 -4.80 25.91
C ARG A 270 -17.68 -4.70 25.81
N ARG A 271 -18.34 -5.69 25.22
CA ARG A 271 -19.81 -5.72 25.05
C ARG A 271 -20.54 -6.03 26.36
N SER A 272 -20.01 -6.91 27.21
CA SER A 272 -20.59 -7.20 28.54
C SER A 272 -20.59 -5.97 29.46
N ARG A 273 -19.54 -5.16 29.39
CA ARG A 273 -19.43 -3.89 30.16
C ARG A 273 -20.48 -2.85 29.79
N LYS A 274 -21.11 -2.94 28.61
CA LYS A 274 -22.19 -2.03 28.19
C LYS A 274 -23.57 -2.39 28.75
N MET A 275 -23.75 -3.57 29.33
CA MET A 275 -25.04 -3.99 29.92
C MET A 275 -25.13 -3.76 31.44
N LEU A 276 -24.07 -3.21 32.06
CA LEU A 276 -24.00 -2.92 33.49
C LEU A 276 -24.07 -1.41 33.81
N GLN A 277 -24.50 -0.59 32.85
CA GLN A 277 -24.97 0.79 33.06
C GLN A 277 -26.47 0.84 32.81
#